data_AF-A0AAQ4EKH0-F1
#
_entry.id   AF-A0AAQ4EKH0-F1
#
_cell.length_a   1.000
_cell.length_b   1.000
_cell.length_c   1.000
_cell.angle_alpha   90.00
_cell.angle_beta   90.00
_cell.angle_gamma   90.00
#
_symmetry.space_group_name_H-M   'P 1'
#
loop_
_entity.id
_entity.type
_entity.pdbx_description
1 polymer ?
#
loop_
_entity_poly.entity_id
_entity_poly.type
_entity_poly.pdbx_seq_one_letter_code
_entity_poly.pdbx_strand_id
1 'polypeptide(L)'
;METFYQYSPLFASDSSFYYCTTLNFTFHLKYTLFYVLLVQVQWHAKARMVCGSNFYIVGRDPAGMPHPETKQDLYDPTHGAKVLTMAPGLTQLEIIPFQVAAYDTKKKKMALFEPERKEDFQFISGTKMRSLARSGQEPPAGFMEPSAWKVLADYYRSVTN
;
A
#
# COMPACT_ATOMS: atom_id res chain seq x y z
N MET A 1 2.25 -1.52 27.92
CA MET A 1 0.86 -1.46 28.40
C MET A 1 0.01 -1.19 27.17
N GLU A 2 -0.52 -2.25 26.55
CA GLU A 2 -1.37 -2.12 25.35
C GLU A 2 -2.77 -1.75 25.82
N THR A 3 -3.23 -0.55 25.46
CA THR A 3 -4.57 -0.09 25.82
C THR A 3 -5.49 -0.18 24.61
N PHE A 4 -6.46 -1.08 24.69
CA PHE A 4 -7.59 -1.16 23.76
C PHE A 4 -8.57 -0.03 24.05
N TYR A 5 -8.79 0.87 23.08
CA TYR A 5 -9.84 1.88 23.16
C TYR A 5 -10.97 1.53 22.20
N GLN A 6 -12.19 1.41 22.72
CA GLN A 6 -13.41 1.26 21.95
C GLN A 6 -14.07 2.65 21.82
N TYR A 7 -14.05 3.23 20.62
CA TYR A 7 -14.76 4.48 20.32
C TYR A 7 -16.22 4.22 19.89
N SER A 8 -17.08 5.18 20.21
CA SER A 8 -18.57 5.17 20.24
C SER A 8 -19.31 4.64 18.98
N PRO A 9 -20.58 4.22 19.12
CA PRO A 9 -21.28 3.37 18.17
C PRO A 9 -22.10 4.19 17.16
N LEU A 10 -21.58 4.39 15.96
CA LEU A 10 -22.45 4.74 14.81
C LEU A 10 -22.23 3.85 13.58
N PHE A 11 -21.22 2.97 13.59
CA PHE A 11 -20.98 1.97 12.53
C PHE A 11 -20.47 0.61 13.05
N ALA A 12 -20.46 0.39 14.38
CA ALA A 12 -19.87 -0.80 14.99
C ALA A 12 -20.95 -1.87 15.28
N SER A 13 -21.51 -2.51 14.26
CA SER A 13 -22.26 -3.77 14.44
C SER A 13 -21.37 -5.01 14.30
N ASP A 14 -20.13 -4.86 13.86
CA ASP A 14 -19.21 -5.98 13.65
C ASP A 14 -17.88 -5.77 14.38
N SER A 15 -17.43 -6.84 15.03
CA SER A 15 -16.13 -7.04 15.68
C SER A 15 -14.99 -6.59 14.77
N SER A 16 -14.61 -5.32 14.90
CA SER A 16 -13.52 -4.72 14.15
C SER A 16 -12.31 -4.72 15.07
N PHE A 17 -11.26 -5.45 14.70
CA PHE A 17 -10.01 -5.44 15.44
C PHE A 17 -9.35 -4.08 15.26
N TYR A 18 -9.08 -3.42 16.38
CA TYR A 18 -8.42 -2.12 16.44
C TYR A 18 -7.09 -2.30 17.17
N TYR A 19 -5.99 -1.91 16.53
CA TYR A 19 -4.69 -1.81 17.20
C TYR A 19 -4.26 -0.36 17.20
N CYS A 20 -3.98 0.18 18.38
CA CYS A 20 -3.57 1.57 18.57
C CYS A 20 -2.20 1.60 19.25
N THR A 21 -1.21 2.13 18.55
CA THR A 21 0.04 2.63 19.16
C THR A 21 -0.09 4.13 19.38
N THR A 22 0.86 4.76 20.08
CA THR A 22 0.80 6.19 20.44
C THR A 22 0.42 7.13 19.29
N LEU A 23 0.81 6.81 18.04
CA LEU A 23 0.56 7.65 16.86
C LEU A 23 -0.03 6.89 15.66
N ASN A 24 -0.29 5.58 15.75
CA ASN A 24 -0.79 4.79 14.63
C ASN A 24 -1.99 3.96 15.03
N PHE A 25 -3.01 3.99 14.18
CA PHE A 25 -4.22 3.19 14.32
C PHE A 25 -4.37 2.24 13.13
N THR A 26 -4.54 0.95 13.41
CA THR A 26 -4.75 -0.09 12.40
C THR A 26 -6.19 -0.60 12.51
N PHE A 27 -6.90 -0.58 11.39
CA PHE A 27 -8.26 -1.10 11.26
C PHE A 27 -8.46 -1.79 9.90
N HIS A 28 -9.39 -2.74 9.86
CA HIS A 28 -9.78 -3.41 8.62
C HIS A 28 -10.92 -2.64 7.94
N LEU A 29 -10.68 -2.14 6.73
CA LEU A 29 -11.75 -1.55 5.92
C LEU A 29 -12.42 -2.67 5.10
N LYS A 30 -13.70 -2.95 5.38
CA LYS A 30 -14.46 -4.04 4.75
C LYS A 30 -15.15 -3.56 3.48
N TYR A 31 -14.60 -3.89 2.30
CA TYR A 31 -15.24 -3.69 1.00
C TYR A 31 -14.54 -4.54 -0.08
N THR A 32 -15.25 -4.78 -1.18
CA THR A 32 -14.73 -5.57 -2.31
C THR A 32 -13.72 -4.76 -3.14
N LEU A 33 -12.61 -5.39 -3.52
CA LEU A 33 -11.67 -4.80 -4.48
C LEU A 33 -12.12 -5.09 -5.91
N PHE A 34 -12.33 -4.05 -6.72
CA PHE A 34 -12.80 -4.18 -8.10
C PHE A 34 -11.68 -4.15 -9.16
N TYR A 35 -10.50 -3.63 -8.80
CA TYR A 35 -9.34 -3.44 -9.68
C TYR A 35 -9.63 -2.55 -10.90
N VAL A 36 -10.50 -1.56 -10.70
CA VAL A 36 -10.83 -0.51 -11.68
C VAL A 36 -10.24 0.80 -11.15
N LEU A 37 -8.98 1.07 -11.48
CA LEU A 37 -8.13 2.07 -10.82
C LEU A 37 -8.83 3.41 -10.57
N LEU A 38 -9.41 4.02 -11.61
CA LEU A 38 -9.99 5.36 -11.55
C LEU A 38 -11.18 5.48 -10.59
N VAL A 39 -12.01 4.43 -10.53
CA VAL A 39 -13.21 4.40 -9.66
C VAL A 39 -12.82 3.98 -8.25
N GLN A 40 -11.97 2.96 -8.16
CA GLN A 40 -11.60 2.36 -6.90
C GLN A 40 -10.73 3.29 -6.06
N VAL A 41 -9.84 4.07 -6.67
CA VAL A 41 -9.02 5.04 -5.94
C VAL A 41 -9.88 6.13 -5.28
N GLN A 42 -10.93 6.61 -5.97
CA GLN A 42 -11.88 7.58 -5.42
C GLN A 42 -12.71 6.96 -4.30
N TRP A 43 -13.18 5.72 -4.48
CA TRP A 43 -13.89 4.97 -3.43
C TRP A 43 -13.03 4.82 -2.18
N HIS A 44 -11.75 4.47 -2.37
CA HIS A 44 -10.81 4.36 -1.26
C HIS A 44 -10.69 5.68 -0.49
N ALA A 45 -10.43 6.78 -1.20
CA ALA A 45 -10.28 8.11 -0.61
C ALA A 45 -11.56 8.56 0.12
N LYS A 46 -12.73 8.39 -0.52
CA LYS A 46 -14.03 8.75 0.06
C LYS A 46 -14.31 7.97 1.34
N ALA A 47 -14.05 6.66 1.36
CA ALA A 47 -14.26 5.84 2.54
C ALA A 47 -13.40 6.32 3.73
N ARG A 48 -12.12 6.67 3.50
CA ARG A 48 -11.25 7.19 4.58
C ARG A 48 -11.68 8.58 5.05
N MET A 49 -12.16 9.42 4.15
CA MET A 49 -12.73 10.73 4.50
C MET A 49 -13.95 10.57 5.43
N VAL A 50 -14.85 9.61 5.14
CA VAL A 50 -16.00 9.30 6.00
C VAL A 50 -15.57 8.74 7.36
N CYS A 51 -14.46 8.00 7.42
CA CYS A 51 -13.85 7.56 8.67
C CYS A 51 -13.07 8.66 9.42
N GLY A 52 -13.09 9.91 8.95
CA GLY A 52 -12.48 11.05 9.64
C GLY A 52 -11.03 11.38 9.24
N SER A 53 -10.51 10.82 8.13
CA SER A 53 -9.18 11.19 7.64
C SER A 53 -9.17 12.58 7.02
N ASN A 54 -8.23 13.42 7.43
CA ASN A 54 -8.01 14.76 6.82
C ASN A 54 -7.07 14.71 5.62
N PHE A 55 -6.14 13.74 5.58
CA PHE A 55 -5.15 13.58 4.53
C PHE A 55 -5.27 12.20 3.87
N TYR A 56 -4.91 12.07 2.60
CA TYR A 56 -4.89 10.81 1.89
C TYR A 56 -3.65 10.67 1.01
N ILE A 57 -2.82 9.68 1.33
CA ILE A 57 -1.59 9.37 0.62
C ILE A 57 -1.93 8.56 -0.65
N VAL A 58 -1.44 9.01 -1.80
CA VAL A 58 -1.56 8.30 -3.07
C VAL A 58 -0.20 8.14 -3.74
N GLY A 59 0.17 6.91 -4.10
CA GLY A 59 1.41 6.60 -4.81
C GLY A 59 1.20 6.36 -6.31
N ARG A 60 2.19 5.72 -6.93
CA ARG A 60 2.13 5.23 -8.33
C ARG A 60 1.12 4.09 -8.46
N ASP A 61 0.29 4.17 -9.51
CA ASP A 61 -0.62 3.10 -9.94
C ASP A 61 -1.54 2.57 -8.81
N PRO A 62 -2.30 3.44 -8.12
CA PRO A 62 -3.09 3.04 -6.97
C PRO A 62 -4.23 2.11 -7.39
N ALA A 63 -4.31 0.90 -6.82
CA ALA A 63 -5.29 -0.13 -7.20
C ALA A 63 -5.20 -0.60 -8.66
N GLY A 64 -4.05 -0.39 -9.32
CA GLY A 64 -3.78 -0.93 -10.65
C GLY A 64 -3.42 -2.41 -10.64
N MET A 65 -3.53 -3.03 -11.80
CA MET A 65 -3.01 -4.38 -12.06
C MET A 65 -2.54 -4.49 -13.52
N PRO A 66 -1.64 -5.44 -13.82
CA PRO A 66 -1.28 -5.75 -15.19
C PRO A 66 -2.48 -6.32 -15.94
N HIS A 67 -2.62 -5.96 -17.21
CA HIS A 67 -3.59 -6.53 -18.13
C HIS A 67 -3.36 -8.05 -18.25
N PRO A 68 -4.42 -8.88 -18.21
CA PRO A 68 -4.31 -10.34 -18.16
C PRO A 68 -3.57 -10.92 -19.37
N GLU A 69 -3.82 -10.39 -20.56
CA GLU A 69 -3.21 -10.83 -21.82
C GLU A 69 -1.87 -10.16 -22.12
N THR A 70 -1.83 -8.82 -22.22
CA THR A 70 -0.63 -8.08 -22.64
C THR A 70 0.44 -7.94 -21.55
N LYS A 71 0.10 -8.22 -20.28
CA LYS A 71 0.97 -8.05 -19.10
C LYS A 71 1.52 -6.64 -18.87
N GLN A 72 1.03 -5.65 -19.63
CA GLN A 72 1.31 -4.24 -19.42
C GLN A 72 0.38 -3.68 -18.35
N ASP A 73 0.75 -2.57 -17.71
CA ASP A 73 -0.13 -1.92 -16.74
C ASP A 73 -1.45 -1.52 -17.43
N LEU A 74 -2.58 -1.85 -16.80
CA LEU A 74 -3.91 -1.59 -17.38
C LEU A 74 -4.23 -0.09 -17.47
N TYR A 75 -3.56 0.72 -16.65
CA TYR A 75 -3.75 2.16 -16.54
C TYR A 75 -2.41 2.86 -16.53
N ASP A 76 -2.40 4.13 -16.93
CA ASP A 76 -1.23 4.98 -16.72
C ASP A 76 -0.99 5.15 -15.20
N PRO A 77 0.24 4.95 -14.73
CA PRO A 77 0.57 4.96 -13.31
C PRO A 77 0.32 6.31 -12.61
N THR A 78 0.21 7.40 -13.37
CA THR A 78 -0.01 8.76 -12.85
C THR A 78 -1.49 9.13 -12.76
N HIS A 79 -2.39 8.40 -13.43
CA HIS A 79 -3.80 8.75 -13.54
C HIS A 79 -4.52 8.75 -12.20
N GLY A 80 -4.19 7.82 -11.29
CA GLY A 80 -4.86 7.74 -10.00
C GLY A 80 -4.69 9.00 -9.15
N ALA A 81 -3.46 9.51 -9.05
CA ALA A 81 -3.18 10.74 -8.30
C ALA A 81 -3.80 11.98 -8.97
N LYS A 82 -3.71 12.08 -10.31
CA LYS A 82 -4.31 13.19 -11.08
C LYS A 82 -5.83 13.22 -10.90
N VAL A 83 -6.50 12.08 -11.05
CA VAL A 83 -7.96 11.97 -10.95
C VAL A 83 -8.45 12.26 -9.53
N LEU A 84 -7.75 11.80 -8.50
CA LEU A 84 -8.10 12.14 -7.11
C LEU A 84 -8.06 13.66 -6.86
N THR A 85 -7.08 14.35 -7.42
CA THR A 85 -6.90 15.80 -7.20
C THR A 85 -8.03 16.62 -7.82
N MET A 86 -8.68 16.09 -8.87
CA MET A 86 -9.81 16.73 -9.56
C MET A 86 -11.17 16.12 -9.22
N ALA A 87 -11.23 15.13 -8.32
CA ALA A 87 -12.46 14.38 -8.05
C ALA A 87 -13.45 15.23 -7.23
N PRO A 88 -14.71 15.37 -7.68
CA PRO A 88 -15.72 16.09 -6.92
C PRO A 88 -16.09 15.33 -5.64
N GLY A 89 -16.40 16.06 -4.57
CA GLY A 89 -16.90 15.47 -3.31
C GLY A 89 -15.83 14.91 -2.36
N LEU A 90 -14.55 15.21 -2.61
CA LEU A 90 -13.41 14.98 -1.71
C LEU A 90 -12.93 16.28 -1.02
N THR A 91 -13.80 17.27 -0.83
CA THR A 91 -13.44 18.63 -0.36
C THR A 91 -12.88 18.69 1.06
N GLN A 92 -13.10 17.67 1.89
CA GLN A 92 -12.62 17.59 3.27
C GLN A 92 -11.32 16.79 3.40
N LEU A 93 -10.72 16.39 2.28
CA LEU A 93 -9.58 15.50 2.22
C LEU A 93 -8.46 16.15 1.39
N GLU A 94 -7.29 16.33 2.01
CA GLU A 94 -6.09 16.77 1.30
C GLU A 94 -5.36 15.57 0.71
N ILE A 95 -5.17 15.58 -0.62
CA ILE A 95 -4.47 14.50 -1.33
C ILE A 95 -2.97 14.77 -1.32
N ILE A 96 -2.19 13.82 -0.79
CA ILE A 96 -0.73 13.88 -0.75
C ILE A 96 -0.16 12.88 -1.79
N PRO A 97 0.22 13.34 -2.99
CA PRO A 97 0.83 12.49 -4.00
C PRO A 97 2.29 12.18 -3.67
N PHE A 98 2.66 10.91 -3.74
CA PHE A 98 4.03 10.43 -3.58
C PHE A 98 4.58 9.89 -4.90
N GLN A 99 5.86 10.16 -5.13
CA GLN A 99 6.62 9.55 -6.20
C GLN A 99 6.95 8.09 -5.87
N VAL A 100 7.40 7.34 -6.88
CA VAL A 100 7.79 5.94 -6.71
C VAL A 100 8.94 5.85 -5.72
N ALA A 101 8.83 4.98 -4.72
CA ALA A 101 9.93 4.61 -3.85
C ALA A 101 10.53 3.28 -4.30
N ALA A 102 11.86 3.19 -4.32
CA ALA A 102 12.60 1.98 -4.65
C ALA A 102 13.79 1.81 -3.70
N TYR A 103 14.39 0.62 -3.69
CA TYR A 103 15.54 0.35 -2.82
C TYR A 103 16.81 0.96 -3.43
N ASP A 104 17.39 1.96 -2.77
CA ASP A 104 18.68 2.56 -3.17
C ASP A 104 19.81 1.66 -2.67
N THR A 105 20.52 1.03 -3.60
CA THR A 105 21.59 0.07 -3.32
C THR A 105 22.84 0.74 -2.71
N LYS A 106 23.09 2.01 -3.04
CA LYS A 106 24.20 2.78 -2.46
C LYS A 106 23.90 3.20 -1.02
N LYS A 107 22.68 3.68 -0.77
CA LYS A 107 22.24 4.13 0.57
C LYS A 107 21.75 2.98 1.46
N LYS A 108 21.55 1.79 0.90
CA LYS A 108 21.03 0.58 1.58
C LYS A 108 19.70 0.82 2.31
N LYS A 109 18.80 1.57 1.69
CA LYS A 109 17.47 1.91 2.26
C LYS A 109 16.47 2.27 1.17
N MET A 110 15.18 2.24 1.51
CA MET A 110 14.13 2.77 0.65
C MET A 110 14.28 4.28 0.48
N ALA A 111 14.24 4.76 -0.77
CA ALA A 111 14.32 6.17 -1.13
C ALA A 111 13.38 6.48 -2.31
N LEU A 112 13.08 7.76 -2.51
CA LEU A 112 12.36 8.21 -3.70
C LEU A 112 13.23 7.95 -4.94
N PHE A 113 12.60 7.44 -6.00
CA PHE A 113 13.27 7.08 -7.23
C PHE A 113 13.74 8.32 -7.98
N GLU A 114 15.03 8.35 -8.32
CA GLU A 114 15.65 9.43 -9.10
C GLU A 114 15.99 8.89 -10.51
N PRO A 115 15.35 9.37 -11.58
CA PRO A 115 15.58 8.86 -12.95
C PRO A 115 17.03 8.99 -13.43
N GLU A 116 17.76 9.99 -12.93
CA GLU A 116 19.16 10.25 -13.27
C GLU A 116 20.12 9.17 -12.74
N ARG A 117 19.75 8.50 -11.64
CA ARG A 117 20.55 7.45 -10.99
C ARG A 117 19.84 6.10 -11.04
N LYS A 118 19.10 5.81 -12.11
CA LYS A 118 18.21 4.63 -12.21
C LYS A 118 18.91 3.30 -11.88
N GLU A 119 20.20 3.18 -12.21
CA GLU A 119 21.04 2.01 -11.95
C GLU A 119 21.31 1.77 -10.46
N ASP A 120 21.23 2.81 -9.63
CA ASP A 120 21.39 2.70 -8.18
C ASP A 120 20.14 2.13 -7.49
N PHE A 121 19.00 2.14 -8.19
CA PHE A 121 17.71 1.72 -7.63
C PHE A 121 17.32 0.31 -8.08
N GLN A 122 16.94 -0.50 -7.09
CA GLN A 122 16.41 -1.83 -7.32
C GLN A 122 14.90 -1.88 -7.06
N PHE A 123 14.15 -2.30 -8.06
CA PHE A 123 12.72 -2.60 -7.93
C PHE A 123 12.51 -4.06 -7.52
N ILE A 124 11.92 -4.27 -6.35
CA ILE A 124 11.61 -5.61 -5.83
C ILE A 124 10.09 -5.82 -5.95
N SER A 125 9.67 -6.56 -6.98
CA SER A 125 8.26 -6.85 -7.23
C SER A 125 7.71 -7.91 -6.27
N GLY A 126 6.39 -7.97 -6.12
CA GLY A 126 5.73 -9.03 -5.33
C GLY A 126 6.10 -10.44 -5.79
N THR A 127 6.27 -10.66 -7.09
CA THR A 127 6.74 -11.95 -7.63
C THR A 127 8.16 -12.27 -7.17
N LYS A 128 9.06 -11.29 -7.17
CA LYS A 128 10.42 -11.46 -6.66
C LYS A 128 10.42 -11.73 -5.15
N MET A 129 9.61 -11.00 -4.37
CA MET A 129 9.44 -11.25 -2.92
C MET A 129 8.97 -12.69 -2.66
N ARG A 130 7.96 -13.18 -3.38
CA ARG A 130 7.48 -14.57 -3.27
C ARG A 130 8.57 -15.59 -3.58
N SER A 131 9.36 -15.33 -4.62
CA SER A 131 10.46 -16.21 -5.00
C SER A 131 11.55 -16.27 -3.94
N LEU A 132 11.95 -15.13 -3.37
CA LEU A 132 12.94 -15.06 -2.28
C LEU A 132 12.44 -15.78 -1.02
N ALA A 133 11.18 -15.51 -0.63
CA ALA A 133 10.56 -16.12 0.53
C ALA A 133 10.51 -17.66 0.42
N ARG A 134 10.16 -18.18 -0.76
CA ARG A 134 10.11 -19.64 -1.03
C ARG A 134 11.50 -20.29 -1.07
N SER A 135 12.51 -19.58 -1.58
CA SER A 135 13.88 -20.09 -1.62
C SER A 135 14.63 -19.95 -0.29
N GLY A 136 14.01 -19.36 0.73
CA GLY A 136 14.65 -19.08 2.01
C GLY A 136 15.68 -17.96 1.96
N GLN A 137 15.69 -17.16 0.89
CA GLN A 137 16.58 -16.01 0.75
C GLN A 137 15.98 -14.77 1.39
N GLU A 138 16.83 -13.90 1.92
CA GLU A 138 16.41 -12.62 2.50
C GLU A 138 16.47 -11.50 1.46
N PRO A 139 15.56 -10.51 1.52
CA PRO A 139 15.67 -9.30 0.73
C PRO A 139 16.87 -8.46 1.20
N PRO A 140 17.30 -7.47 0.41
CA PRO A 140 18.34 -6.54 0.84
C PRO A 140 18.03 -5.88 2.18
N ALA A 141 19.05 -5.75 3.03
CA ALA A 141 18.91 -5.12 4.35
C ALA A 141 18.33 -3.70 4.22
N GLY A 142 17.30 -3.38 5.01
CA GLY A 142 16.61 -2.09 4.95
C GLY A 142 15.47 -2.00 3.93
N PHE A 143 15.16 -3.07 3.19
CA PHE A 143 13.96 -3.17 2.36
C PHE A 143 12.68 -3.39 3.20
N MET A 144 12.75 -4.29 4.17
CA MET A 144 11.64 -4.65 5.05
C MET A 144 12.16 -4.94 6.45
N GLU A 145 11.33 -4.70 7.46
CA GLU A 145 11.65 -5.04 8.84
C GLU A 145 11.75 -6.59 8.99
N PRO A 146 12.79 -7.12 9.69
CA PRO A 146 13.04 -8.57 9.74
C PRO A 146 11.90 -9.42 10.31
N SER A 147 11.19 -8.94 11.34
CA SER A 147 10.05 -9.67 11.92
C SER A 147 8.88 -9.76 10.93
N ALA A 148 8.61 -8.69 10.17
CA ALA A 148 7.62 -8.68 9.10
C ALA A 148 8.03 -9.60 7.94
N TRP A 149 9.31 -9.62 7.56
CA TRP A 149 9.81 -10.54 6.54
C TRP A 149 9.64 -12.00 6.98
N LYS A 150 9.90 -12.32 8.25
CA LYS A 150 9.69 -13.66 8.80
C LYS A 150 8.25 -14.13 8.63
N VAL A 151 7.27 -13.27 8.92
CA VAL A 151 5.84 -13.59 8.72
C VAL A 151 5.54 -13.90 7.25
N LEU A 152 6.06 -13.10 6.31
CA LEU A 152 5.89 -13.37 4.88
C LEU A 152 6.57 -14.67 4.44
N ALA A 153 7.77 -14.93 4.93
CA ALA A 153 8.54 -16.12 4.61
C ALA A 153 7.85 -17.38 5.14
N ASP A 154 7.35 -17.35 6.37
CA ASP A 154 6.58 -18.45 6.97
C ASP A 154 5.31 -18.74 6.15
N TYR A 155 4.56 -17.70 5.76
CA TYR A 155 3.38 -17.84 4.90
C TYR A 155 3.72 -18.47 3.54
N TYR A 156 4.72 -17.95 2.83
CA TYR A 156 5.03 -18.47 1.48
C TYR A 156 5.70 -19.84 1.51
N ARG A 157 6.29 -20.27 2.63
CA ARG A 157 6.74 -21.64 2.86
C ARG A 157 5.58 -22.59 3.18
N SER A 158 4.54 -22.13 3.87
CA SER A 158 3.38 -22.96 4.21
C SER A 158 2.44 -23.20 3.03
N VAL A 159 2.40 -22.27 2.08
CA VAL A 159 1.57 -22.40 0.87
C VAL A 159 2.25 -23.35 -0.11
N THR A 160 1.82 -24.61 -0.11
CA THR A 160 2.15 -25.59 -1.15
C THR A 160 1.57 -25.14 -2.49
N ASN A 161 2.38 -25.22 -3.54
CA ASN A 161 2.01 -24.79 -4.89
C ASN A 161 1.03 -25.77 -5.55
#